data_AF-A0A086AKH5-F1
#
_entry.id   AF-A0A086AKH5-F1
#
_cell.length_a   1.000
_cell.length_b   1.000
_cell.length_c   1.000
_cell.angle_alpha   90.00
_cell.angle_beta   90.00
_cell.angle_gamma   90.00
#
_symmetry.space_group_name_H-M   'P 1'
#
loop_
_entity.id
_entity.type
_entity.pdbx_description
1 polymer ?
#
loop_
_entity_poly.entity_id
_entity_poly.type
_entity_poly.pdbx_seq_one_letter_code
_entity_poly.pdbx_strand_id
1 'polypeptide(L)'
;MKYSPYIIITLLLLLINCTKKKVNTEYLLNSTIEIYKKDLPKKIIFYREKNNIGIKDTKNYIFLDAKGLLERNDENFLSLYVKEDEQTKVVGILSFKTGKGLTCIFDKNGKLVSKEMIQTKLVESKPYYIYYEILKRKYPNYMNWKLFPIPKDSLK
;
A
#
# COMPACT_ATOMS: atom_id res chain seq x y z
N MET A 1 -52.49 -1.02 -29.07
CA MET A 1 -51.89 0.05 -28.23
C MET A 1 -50.51 0.37 -28.78
N LYS A 2 -50.34 1.52 -29.44
CA LYS A 2 -49.05 1.97 -30.00
C LYS A 2 -48.29 2.69 -28.88
N TYR A 3 -47.27 2.05 -28.32
CA TYR A 3 -46.38 2.70 -27.36
C TYR A 3 -45.64 3.84 -28.07
N SER A 4 -45.70 5.04 -27.50
CA SER A 4 -44.99 6.21 -28.04
C SER A 4 -43.48 5.95 -27.95
N PRO A 5 -42.72 6.07 -29.06
CA PRO A 5 -41.28 5.78 -29.09
C PRO A 5 -40.48 6.64 -28.11
N TYR A 6 -41.03 7.78 -27.68
CA TYR A 6 -40.44 8.67 -26.69
C TYR A 6 -40.35 8.05 -25.29
N ILE A 7 -41.29 7.19 -24.90
CA ILE A 7 -41.30 6.56 -23.56
C ILE A 7 -40.14 5.56 -23.43
N ILE A 8 -39.81 4.84 -24.52
CA ILE A 8 -38.73 3.86 -24.55
C ILE A 8 -37.36 4.56 -24.49
N ILE A 9 -37.22 5.71 -25.15
CA ILE A 9 -35.97 6.49 -25.15
C ILE A 9 -35.69 7.11 -23.77
N THR A 10 -36.72 7.60 -23.06
CA THR A 10 -36.56 8.09 -21.68
C THR A 10 -36.19 6.99 -20.69
N LEU A 11 -36.70 5.76 -20.89
CA LEU A 11 -36.35 4.62 -20.03
C LEU A 11 -34.91 4.14 -20.27
N LEU A 12 -34.42 4.20 -21.53
CA LEU A 12 -33.04 3.84 -21.88
C LEU A 12 -32.01 4.84 -21.32
N LEU A 13 -32.34 6.14 -21.28
CA LEU A 13 -31.46 7.19 -20.75
C LEU A 13 -31.25 7.10 -19.24
N LEU A 14 -32.22 6.56 -18.49
CA LEU A 14 -32.10 6.30 -17.05
C LEU A 14 -31.13 5.14 -16.71
N LEU A 15 -30.81 4.27 -17.67
CA LEU A 15 -29.89 3.14 -17.47
C LEU A 15 -28.41 3.49 -17.72
N ILE A 16 -28.10 4.66 -18.30
CA ILE A 16 -26.76 4.97 -18.80
C ILE A 16 -25.84 5.64 -17.76
N ASN A 17 -26.35 6.14 -16.63
CA ASN A 17 -25.54 6.98 -15.73
C ASN A 17 -25.28 6.45 -14.31
N CYS A 18 -25.10 5.14 -14.15
CA CYS A 18 -24.47 4.58 -12.96
C CYS A 18 -22.97 4.30 -13.18
N THR A 19 -22.21 5.31 -13.60
CA THR A 19 -20.75 5.26 -13.48
C THR A 19 -20.39 5.39 -12.00
N LYS A 20 -20.31 4.24 -11.30
CA LYS A 20 -19.79 4.20 -9.92
C LYS A 20 -18.40 4.86 -9.92
N LYS A 21 -18.32 6.04 -9.31
CA LYS A 21 -17.07 6.80 -9.21
C LYS A 21 -16.06 5.97 -8.42
N LYS A 22 -15.04 5.44 -9.09
CA LYS A 22 -14.01 4.63 -8.44
C LYS A 22 -13.25 5.50 -7.43
N VAL A 23 -13.30 5.11 -6.16
CA VAL A 23 -12.58 5.82 -5.09
C VAL A 23 -11.08 5.79 -5.36
N ASN A 24 -10.45 6.96 -5.31
CA ASN A 24 -9.02 7.15 -5.58
C ASN A 24 -8.17 6.50 -4.46
N THR A 25 -7.23 5.64 -4.84
CA THR A 25 -6.29 5.00 -3.92
C THR A 25 -5.43 5.99 -3.14
N GLU A 26 -5.01 7.11 -3.75
CA GLU A 26 -4.24 8.16 -3.08
C GLU A 26 -5.02 8.79 -1.92
N TYR A 27 -6.34 8.98 -2.11
CA TYR A 27 -7.22 9.48 -1.05
C TYR A 27 -7.28 8.50 0.12
N LEU A 28 -7.40 7.19 -0.15
CA LEU A 28 -7.43 6.17 0.89
C LEU A 28 -6.10 6.03 1.63
N LEU A 29 -4.98 6.12 0.90
CA LEU A 29 -3.64 6.13 1.48
C LEU A 29 -3.45 7.35 2.39
N ASN A 30 -3.78 8.55 1.92
CA ASN A 30 -3.68 9.77 2.72
C ASN A 30 -4.56 9.69 3.98
N SER A 31 -5.78 9.14 3.85
CA SER A 31 -6.67 8.93 4.98
C SER A 31 -6.08 7.94 5.99
N THR A 32 -5.47 6.85 5.52
CA THR A 32 -4.79 5.85 6.36
C THR A 32 -3.60 6.46 7.09
N ILE A 33 -2.78 7.26 6.41
CA ILE A 33 -1.65 7.97 7.01
C ILE A 33 -2.13 8.94 8.09
N GLU A 34 -3.20 9.70 7.85
CA GLU A 34 -3.74 10.63 8.83
C GLU A 34 -4.29 9.90 10.07
N ILE A 35 -5.00 8.78 9.87
CA ILE A 35 -5.52 7.92 10.95
C ILE A 35 -4.39 7.43 11.86
N TYR A 36 -3.24 7.09 11.28
CA TYR A 36 -2.08 6.54 12.00
C TYR A 36 -0.91 7.53 12.11
N LYS A 37 -1.14 8.83 12.02
CA LYS A 37 -0.08 9.84 11.98
C LYS A 37 0.86 9.84 13.19
N LYS A 38 0.36 9.34 14.34
CA LYS A 38 1.15 9.22 15.59
C LYS A 38 2.09 8.01 15.58
N ASP A 39 1.77 6.99 14.78
CA ASP A 39 2.50 5.74 14.66
C ASP A 39 3.43 5.70 13.44
N LEU A 40 3.35 6.71 12.57
CA LEU A 40 4.10 6.83 11.33
C LEU A 40 5.15 7.96 11.41
N PRO A 41 6.28 7.83 10.69
CA PRO A 41 7.26 8.91 10.59
C PRO A 41 6.66 10.11 9.84
N LYS A 42 7.15 11.32 10.14
CA LYS A 42 6.69 12.57 9.50
C LYS A 42 6.86 12.57 7.97
N LYS A 43 7.95 11.96 7.48
CA LYS A 43 8.21 11.74 6.06
C LYS A 43 8.36 10.24 5.83
N ILE A 44 7.43 9.68 5.08
CA ILE A 44 7.38 8.24 4.86
C ILE A 44 8.14 7.89 3.57
N ILE A 45 8.91 6.81 3.61
CA ILE A 45 9.50 6.20 2.43
C ILE A 45 8.80 4.87 2.23
N PHE A 46 8.08 4.72 1.13
CA PHE A 46 7.48 3.46 0.75
C PHE A 46 8.37 2.71 -0.24
N TYR A 47 8.35 1.38 -0.16
CA TYR A 47 8.83 0.55 -1.25
C TYR A 47 7.83 0.59 -2.42
N ARG A 48 8.34 0.85 -3.63
CA ARG A 48 7.58 0.84 -4.88
C ARG A 48 7.34 -0.60 -5.33
N GLU A 49 6.08 -1.01 -5.32
CA GLU A 49 5.61 -2.31 -5.81
C GLU A 49 4.71 -2.15 -7.02
N LYS A 50 4.53 -3.25 -7.77
CA LYS A 50 3.68 -3.25 -8.98
C LYS A 50 2.26 -2.77 -8.70
N ASN A 51 1.71 -3.12 -7.53
CA ASN A 51 0.35 -2.76 -7.09
C ASN A 51 0.19 -1.27 -6.73
N ASN A 52 1.28 -0.53 -6.54
CA ASN A 52 1.27 0.87 -6.11
C ASN A 52 1.97 1.81 -7.10
N ILE A 53 2.29 1.34 -8.31
CA ILE A 53 3.01 2.11 -9.33
C ILE A 53 2.27 3.37 -9.81
N GLY A 54 0.93 3.36 -9.73
CA GLY A 54 0.09 4.50 -10.11
C GLY A 54 0.00 5.61 -9.07
N ILE A 55 0.53 5.41 -7.85
CA ILE A 55 0.46 6.38 -6.75
C ILE A 55 1.63 7.35 -6.86
N LYS A 56 1.34 8.65 -6.98
CA LYS A 56 2.38 9.67 -7.14
C LYS A 56 3.05 10.01 -5.80
N ASP A 57 4.29 10.45 -5.87
CA ASP A 57 4.99 11.00 -4.71
C ASP A 57 4.31 12.28 -4.21
N THR A 58 4.45 12.56 -2.92
CA THR A 58 3.91 13.75 -2.27
C THR A 58 4.94 14.38 -1.33
N LYS A 59 4.55 15.47 -0.65
CA LYS A 59 5.38 16.07 0.40
C LYS A 59 5.50 15.17 1.65
N ASN A 60 4.51 14.31 1.88
CA ASN A 60 4.41 13.48 3.09
C ASN A 60 5.04 12.09 2.91
N TYR A 61 5.05 11.59 1.67
CA TYR A 61 5.66 10.32 1.34
C TYR A 61 6.27 10.32 -0.05
N ILE A 62 7.31 9.53 -0.21
CA ILE A 62 7.90 9.19 -1.51
C ILE A 62 7.92 7.67 -1.64
N PHE A 63 8.03 7.19 -2.87
CA PHE A 63 8.32 5.79 -3.11
C PHE A 63 9.70 5.63 -3.73
N LEU A 64 10.40 4.60 -3.30
CA LEU A 64 11.68 4.19 -3.86
C LEU A 64 11.60 2.75 -4.32
N ASP A 65 12.28 2.44 -5.41
CA ASP A 65 12.51 1.07 -5.82
C ASP A 65 13.58 0.40 -4.95
N ALA A 66 13.89 -0.86 -5.26
CA ALA A 66 14.86 -1.63 -4.50
C ALA A 66 16.24 -0.97 -4.49
N LYS A 67 16.68 -0.45 -5.64
CA LYS A 67 17.97 0.20 -5.79
C LYS A 67 18.04 1.47 -4.94
N GLY A 68 17.03 2.35 -5.04
CA GLY A 68 16.97 3.59 -4.27
C GLY A 68 16.91 3.36 -2.76
N LEU A 69 16.22 2.31 -2.30
CA LEU A 69 16.23 1.93 -0.89
C LEU A 69 17.60 1.44 -0.41
N LEU A 70 18.27 0.59 -1.21
CA LEU A 70 19.59 0.06 -0.89
C LEU A 70 20.68 1.15 -0.91
N GLU A 71 20.58 2.13 -1.81
CA GLU A 71 21.47 3.30 -1.87
C GLU A 71 21.24 4.25 -0.69
N ARG A 72 19.98 4.52 -0.33
CA ARG A 72 19.63 5.28 0.87
C ARG A 72 20.09 4.60 2.15
N ASN A 73 20.16 3.27 2.13
CA ASN A 73 20.53 2.46 3.28
C ASN A 73 19.71 2.88 4.52
N ASP A 74 18.39 2.95 4.39
CA ASP A 74 17.48 3.35 5.48
C ASP A 74 16.57 2.19 5.83
N GLU A 75 16.68 1.62 7.03
CA GLU A 75 15.88 0.46 7.44
C GLU A 75 14.44 0.82 7.87
N ASN A 76 14.07 2.11 7.87
CA ASN A 76 12.77 2.58 8.34
C ASN A 76 11.72 2.72 7.23
N PHE A 77 12.03 2.29 5.99
CA PHE A 77 11.05 2.28 4.92
C PHE A 77 9.88 1.33 5.25
N LEU A 78 8.74 1.60 4.61
CA LEU A 78 7.50 0.87 4.82
C LEU A 78 7.06 0.18 3.52
N SER A 79 6.31 -0.92 3.61
CA SER A 79 5.56 -1.44 2.46
C SER A 79 4.13 -0.90 2.49
N LEU A 80 3.59 -0.65 1.29
CA LEU A 80 2.20 -0.30 1.07
C LEU A 80 1.52 -1.44 0.32
N TYR A 81 0.46 -1.97 0.91
CA TYR A 81 -0.43 -2.93 0.30
C TYR A 81 -1.81 -2.32 0.08
N VAL A 82 -2.37 -2.53 -1.11
CA VAL A 82 -3.74 -2.13 -1.43
C VAL A 82 -4.47 -3.34 -2.01
N LYS A 83 -5.61 -3.69 -1.42
CA LYS A 83 -6.54 -4.70 -1.93
C LYS A 83 -7.87 -4.06 -2.26
N GLU A 84 -8.50 -4.48 -3.33
CA GLU A 84 -9.85 -4.08 -3.70
C GLU A 84 -10.65 -5.35 -3.97
N ASP A 85 -11.81 -5.47 -3.34
CA ASP A 85 -12.85 -6.44 -3.69
C ASP A 85 -14.16 -5.70 -4.03
N GLU A 86 -15.24 -6.43 -4.28
CA GLU A 86 -16.52 -5.84 -4.71
C GLU A 86 -17.16 -4.91 -3.67
N GLN A 87 -16.83 -5.09 -2.39
CA GLN A 87 -17.48 -4.41 -1.27
C GLN A 87 -16.56 -3.41 -0.58
N THR A 88 -15.26 -3.72 -0.53
CA THR A 88 -14.29 -3.03 0.29
C THR A 88 -12.98 -2.74 -0.42
N LYS A 89 -12.28 -1.74 0.09
CA LYS A 89 -10.90 -1.41 -0.25
C LYS A 89 -10.07 -1.45 1.02
N VAL A 90 -9.01 -2.24 1.02
CA VAL A 90 -8.10 -2.37 2.15
C VAL A 90 -6.81 -1.65 1.82
N VAL A 91 -6.35 -0.79 2.72
CA VAL A 91 -5.04 -0.14 2.67
C VAL A 91 -4.24 -0.60 3.89
N GLY A 92 -3.10 -1.23 3.66
CA GLY A 92 -2.19 -1.71 4.68
C GLY A 92 -0.82 -1.06 4.56
N ILE A 93 -0.25 -0.64 5.69
CA ILE A 93 1.12 -0.14 5.80
C ILE A 93 1.89 -1.07 6.74
N LEU A 94 3.03 -1.59 6.30
CA LEU A 94 3.86 -2.50 7.09
C LEU A 94 5.25 -1.90 7.33
N SER A 95 5.68 -1.88 8.60
CA SER A 95 7.08 -1.63 8.96
C SER A 95 7.84 -2.94 9.12
N PHE A 96 8.90 -3.15 8.34
CA PHE A 96 9.79 -4.30 8.51
C PHE A 96 10.68 -4.17 9.75
N LYS A 97 10.99 -2.94 10.16
CA LYS A 97 11.77 -2.67 11.37
C LYS A 97 11.06 -3.15 12.63
N THR A 98 9.77 -2.82 12.73
CA THR A 98 9.02 -3.11 13.96
C THR A 98 8.09 -4.31 13.82
N GLY A 99 7.84 -4.81 12.61
CA GLY A 99 6.80 -5.82 12.34
C GLY A 99 5.37 -5.31 12.56
N LYS A 100 5.17 -3.99 12.65
CA LYS A 100 3.84 -3.40 12.86
C LYS A 100 3.13 -3.23 11.51
N GLY A 101 1.94 -3.82 11.40
CA GLY A 101 0.99 -3.62 10.31
C GLY A 101 -0.12 -2.67 10.73
N LEU A 102 -0.41 -1.67 9.90
CA LEU A 102 -1.45 -0.67 10.09
C LEU A 102 -2.44 -0.79 8.94
N THR A 103 -3.64 -1.24 9.23
CA THR A 103 -4.65 -1.54 8.21
C THR A 103 -5.87 -0.67 8.40
N CYS A 104 -6.41 -0.16 7.30
CA CYS A 104 -7.71 0.46 7.20
C CYS A 104 -8.55 -0.26 6.14
N ILE A 105 -9.79 -0.58 6.48
CA ILE A 105 -10.79 -1.11 5.56
C ILE A 105 -11.79 0.00 5.27
N PHE A 106 -12.02 0.27 4.00
CA PHE A 106 -12.95 1.27 3.50
C PHE A 106 -14.06 0.59 2.72
N ASP A 107 -15.26 1.17 2.75
CA ASP A 107 -16.33 0.75 1.86
C ASP A 107 -16.07 1.22 0.42
N LYS A 108 -16.92 0.78 -0.52
CA LYS A 108 -16.86 1.19 -1.93
C LYS A 108 -16.95 2.71 -2.16
N ASN A 109 -17.39 3.50 -1.19
CA ASN A 109 -17.50 4.96 -1.26
C ASN A 109 -16.28 5.66 -0.63
N GLY A 110 -15.36 4.90 -0.03
CA GLY A 110 -14.17 5.41 0.63
C GLY A 110 -14.40 5.81 2.08
N LYS A 111 -15.54 5.44 2.67
CA LYS A 111 -15.80 5.64 4.10
C LYS A 111 -15.08 4.55 4.89
N LEU A 112 -14.38 4.94 5.96
CA LEU A 112 -13.73 4.01 6.87
C LEU A 112 -14.79 3.08 7.51
N VAL A 113 -14.60 1.78 7.35
CA VAL A 113 -15.41 0.71 7.96
C VAL A 113 -14.74 0.24 9.24
N SER A 114 -13.44 -0.05 9.17
CA SER A 114 -12.66 -0.50 10.32
C SER A 114 -11.19 -0.16 10.17
N LYS A 115 -10.47 -0.23 11.28
CA LYS A 115 -9.03 -0.06 11.33
C LYS A 115 -8.43 -1.03 12.34
N GLU A 116 -7.24 -1.53 12.05
CA GLU A 116 -6.54 -2.50 12.89
C GLU A 116 -5.03 -2.22 12.90
N MET A 117 -4.43 -2.35 14.08
CA MET A 117 -2.98 -2.38 14.25
C MET A 117 -2.60 -3.78 14.73
N ILE A 118 -1.79 -4.49 13.95
CA ILE A 118 -1.33 -5.84 14.27
C ILE A 118 0.18 -5.90 14.35
N GLN A 119 0.68 -6.73 15.25
CA GLN A 119 2.07 -7.17 15.23
C GLN A 119 2.13 -8.43 14.38
N THR A 120 2.74 -8.35 13.20
CA THR A 120 2.81 -9.48 12.27
C THR A 120 4.19 -10.12 12.27
N LYS A 121 4.22 -11.45 12.10
CA LYS A 121 5.45 -12.14 11.75
C LYS A 121 5.81 -11.75 10.33
N LEU A 122 7.01 -11.20 10.15
CA LEU A 122 7.49 -10.83 8.83
C LEU A 122 7.58 -12.07 7.95
N VAL A 123 6.94 -11.98 6.79
CA VAL A 123 7.00 -13.02 5.76
C VAL A 123 8.04 -12.60 4.74
N GLU A 124 8.80 -13.60 4.28
CA GLU A 124 9.80 -13.40 3.25
C GLU A 124 9.17 -12.84 1.96
N SER A 125 9.77 -11.78 1.46
CA SER A 125 9.32 -11.00 0.32
C SER A 125 10.46 -10.11 -0.16
N LYS A 126 10.36 -9.55 -1.38
CA LYS A 126 11.36 -8.61 -1.88
C LYS A 126 11.67 -7.45 -0.92
N PRO A 127 10.68 -6.71 -0.38
CA PRO A 127 10.97 -5.66 0.61
C PRO A 127 11.56 -6.21 1.91
N TYR A 128 11.18 -7.42 2.35
CA TYR A 128 11.82 -8.05 3.49
C TYR A 128 13.32 -8.27 3.26
N TYR A 129 13.71 -8.79 2.09
CA TYR A 129 15.13 -9.01 1.78
C TYR A 129 15.91 -7.71 1.62
N ILE A 130 15.29 -6.65 1.09
CA ILE A 130 15.90 -5.31 1.02
C ILE A 130 16.18 -4.79 2.44
N TYR A 131 15.20 -4.87 3.34
CA TYR A 131 15.37 -4.52 4.75
C TYR A 131 16.50 -5.33 5.39
N TYR A 132 16.54 -6.63 5.12
CA TYR A 132 17.57 -7.53 5.64
C TYR A 132 18.99 -7.19 5.15
N GLU A 133 19.14 -6.85 3.87
CA GLU A 133 20.41 -6.41 3.30
C GLU A 133 20.88 -5.08 3.90
N ILE A 134 19.95 -4.14 4.15
CA ILE A 134 20.27 -2.89 4.85
C ILE A 134 20.76 -3.16 6.27
N LEU A 135 20.09 -4.05 7.02
CA LEU A 135 20.55 -4.44 8.35
C LEU A 135 21.95 -5.06 8.31
N LYS A 136 22.23 -5.94 7.34
CA LYS A 136 23.54 -6.55 7.17
C LYS A 136 24.64 -5.51 6.96
N ARG A 137 24.37 -4.49 6.14
CA ARG A 137 25.32 -3.39 5.87
C ARG A 137 25.55 -2.51 7.10
N LYS A 138 24.48 -2.17 7.82
CA LYS A 138 24.56 -1.30 9.01
C LYS A 138 25.12 -1.99 10.24
N TYR A 139 24.80 -3.27 10.41
CA TYR A 139 25.06 -4.02 11.61
C TYR A 139 25.74 -5.37 11.28
N PRO A 140 26.96 -5.35 10.70
CA PRO A 140 27.64 -6.56 10.26
C PRO A 140 27.93 -7.55 11.39
N ASN A 141 27.99 -7.08 12.64
CA ASN A 141 28.25 -7.90 13.82
C ASN A 141 26.99 -8.34 14.58
N TYR A 142 25.80 -7.98 14.11
CA TYR A 142 24.54 -8.28 14.81
C TYR A 142 24.28 -9.79 14.90
N MET A 143 24.65 -10.54 13.87
CA MET A 143 24.54 -12.00 13.85
C MET A 143 25.44 -12.59 12.75
N ASN A 144 25.51 -13.92 12.67
CA ASN A 144 26.22 -14.60 11.59
C ASN A 144 25.40 -14.57 10.29
N TRP A 145 25.57 -13.51 9.49
CA TRP A 145 24.91 -13.33 8.20
C TRP A 145 25.17 -14.46 7.18
N LYS A 146 26.19 -15.30 7.37
CA LYS A 146 26.45 -16.46 6.50
C LYS A 146 25.44 -17.59 6.71
N LEU A 147 24.85 -17.69 7.90
CA LEU A 147 23.83 -18.70 8.22
C LEU A 147 22.45 -18.36 7.65
N PHE A 148 22.24 -17.11 7.25
CA PHE A 148 20.97 -16.62 6.75
C PHE A 148 21.18 -15.87 5.43
N PRO A 149 21.57 -16.57 4.35
CA PRO A 149 21.84 -15.92 3.08
C PRO A 149 20.56 -15.37 2.45
N ILE A 150 20.66 -14.19 1.83
CA ILE A 150 19.60 -13.65 0.98
C ILE A 150 19.63 -14.42 -0.36
N PRO A 151 18.48 -14.92 -0.87
CA PRO A 151 18.46 -15.59 -2.17
C PRO A 151 18.98 -14.68 -3.29
N LYS A 152 19.75 -15.24 -4.22
CA LYS A 152 20.54 -14.49 -5.23
C LYS A 152 19.73 -13.52 -6.10
N ASP A 153 18.44 -13.82 -6.33
CA ASP A 153 17.57 -13.02 -7.19
C ASP A 153 16.63 -12.09 -6.40
N SER A 154 16.66 -12.12 -5.07
CA SER A 154 15.76 -11.34 -4.22
C SER A 154 16.01 -9.84 -4.23
N LEU A 155 17.24 -9.42 -4.60
CA LEU A 155 17.67 -8.02 -4.63
C LEU A 155 17.77 -7.42 -6.04
N LYS A 156 17.52 -8.23 -7.08
CA LYS A 156 17.51 -7.80 -8.48
C LYS A 156 16.20 -7.08 -8.81
#